data_AF-A0A3M5GE62-F1
#
_entry.id   AF-A0A3M5GE62-F1
#
_cell.length_a   1.000
_cell.length_b   1.000
_cell.length_c   1.000
_cell.angle_alpha   90.00
_cell.angle_beta   90.00
_cell.angle_gamma   90.00
#
_symmetry.space_group_name_H-M   'P 1'
#
loop_
_entity.id
_entity.type
_entity.pdbx_description
1 polymer ?
#
loop_
_entity_poly.entity_id
_entity_poly.type
_entity_poly.pdbx_seq_one_letter_code
_entity_poly.pdbx_strand_id
1 'polypeptide(L)'
;MKIGPNSTLQQLKGLKVTPHVPGRLPVSRSDDELWIRMDTIDQVIPKPAIAIGEDLRAYQFVIQVQASGKLYEITATRFKGNSVYAKIPKVMQLVTDAVRTLDHARPE
;
A
#
# COMPACT_ATOMS: atom_id res chain seq x y z
N MET A 1 -2.98 -37.24 19.21
CA MET A 1 -2.46 -36.47 18.06
C MET A 1 -2.76 -34.99 18.31
N LYS A 2 -1.73 -34.17 18.54
CA LYS A 2 -1.89 -32.72 18.58
C LYS A 2 -1.92 -32.26 17.13
N ILE A 3 -3.06 -31.77 16.67
CA ILE A 3 -3.15 -31.04 15.41
C ILE A 3 -2.39 -29.73 15.68
N GLY A 4 -1.11 -29.69 15.30
CA GLY A 4 -0.36 -28.44 15.27
C GLY A 4 -1.09 -27.45 14.36
N PRO A 5 -1.01 -26.13 14.60
CA PRO A 5 -1.67 -25.15 13.74
C PRO A 5 -1.21 -25.36 12.31
N ASN A 6 -2.09 -25.94 11.49
CA ASN A 6 -1.86 -26.31 10.10
C ASN A 6 -1.64 -25.01 9.31
N SER A 7 -0.36 -24.64 9.19
CA SER A 7 0.42 -24.22 8.01
C SER A 7 -0.21 -23.47 6.82
N THR A 8 -1.52 -23.35 6.65
CA THR A 8 -2.13 -22.70 5.47
C THR A 8 -2.33 -21.18 5.63
N LEU A 9 -2.10 -20.67 6.85
CA LEU A 9 -2.07 -19.23 7.17
C LEU A 9 -0.64 -18.70 7.35
N GLN A 10 0.37 -19.45 6.91
CA GLN A 10 1.76 -18.99 6.94
C GLN A 10 1.93 -17.77 6.01
N GLN A 11 1.88 -16.60 6.64
CA GLN A 11 2.49 -15.34 6.18
C GLN A 11 1.90 -14.69 4.93
N LEU A 12 0.58 -14.53 4.86
CA LEU A 12 0.04 -13.44 4.05
C LEU A 12 0.55 -12.11 4.64
N LYS A 13 1.56 -11.52 4.00
CA LYS A 13 2.08 -10.20 4.40
C LYS A 13 0.95 -9.18 4.22
N GLY A 14 0.34 -8.79 5.33
CA GLY A 14 -0.63 -7.71 5.34
C GLY A 14 0.07 -6.37 5.17
N LEU A 15 -0.55 -5.44 4.45
CA LEU A 15 -0.20 -4.03 4.45
C LEU A 15 -1.24 -3.27 5.26
N LYS A 16 -0.78 -2.52 6.26
CA LYS A 16 -1.63 -1.60 7.00
C LYS A 16 -1.92 -0.38 6.14
N VAL A 17 -3.20 -0.07 5.97
CA VAL A 17 -3.68 1.01 5.11
C VAL A 17 -4.87 1.74 5.72
N THR A 18 -5.24 2.88 5.15
CA THR A 18 -6.49 3.59 5.44
C THR A 18 -7.31 3.73 4.15
N PRO A 19 -8.63 3.51 4.15
CA PRO A 19 -9.47 3.78 2.99
C PRO A 19 -9.27 5.19 2.45
N HIS A 20 -9.14 5.32 1.13
CA HIS A 20 -9.08 6.65 0.52
C HIS A 20 -10.45 7.33 0.62
N VAL A 21 -10.46 8.56 1.14
CA VAL A 21 -11.64 9.43 1.17
C VAL A 21 -11.38 10.62 0.24
N PRO A 22 -12.15 10.81 -0.85
CA PRO A 22 -11.99 11.94 -1.75
C PRO A 22 -12.04 13.28 -1.01
N GLY A 23 -11.14 14.20 -1.36
CA GLY A 23 -11.04 15.52 -0.72
C GLY A 23 -10.41 15.53 0.67
N ARG A 24 -10.01 14.36 1.22
CA ARG A 24 -9.37 14.25 2.54
C ARG A 24 -7.90 13.89 2.39
N LEU A 25 -7.04 14.56 3.18
CA LEU A 25 -5.65 14.15 3.34
C LEU A 25 -5.55 12.93 4.28
N PRO A 26 -4.64 11.97 4.02
CA PRO A 26 -4.43 10.87 4.94
C PRO A 26 -3.92 11.37 6.28
N VAL A 27 -4.47 10.80 7.35
CA VAL A 27 -4.13 11.13 8.75
C VAL A 27 -3.39 9.97 9.39
N SER A 28 -2.40 10.26 10.24
CA SER A 28 -1.47 9.28 10.81
C SER A 28 -2.08 8.34 11.85
N ARG A 29 -3.30 8.64 12.33
CA ARG A 29 -4.10 7.82 13.24
C ARG A 29 -5.54 7.96 12.78
N SER A 30 -6.02 6.98 12.05
CA SER A 30 -7.43 6.87 11.67
C SER A 30 -7.98 5.64 12.38
N ASP A 31 -9.15 5.78 12.98
CA ASP A 31 -9.90 4.64 13.52
C ASP A 31 -10.31 3.64 12.41
N ASP A 32 -10.09 4.02 11.14
CA ASP A 32 -10.38 3.27 9.93
C ASP A 32 -9.14 2.51 9.39
N GLU A 33 -8.04 2.43 10.15
CA GLU A 33 -6.90 1.60 9.76
C GLU A 33 -7.28 0.13 9.63
N LEU A 34 -6.89 -0.48 8.51
CA LEU A 34 -7.16 -1.90 8.24
C LEU A 34 -5.98 -2.58 7.56
N TRP A 35 -5.96 -3.90 7.61
CA TRP A 35 -4.97 -4.72 6.93
C TRP A 35 -5.54 -5.27 5.64
N ILE A 36 -4.92 -4.95 4.51
CA ILE A 36 -5.18 -5.61 3.22
C ILE A 36 -4.09 -6.62 2.91
N ARG A 37 -4.41 -7.66 2.14
CA ARG A 37 -3.37 -8.60 1.69
C ARG A 37 -2.59 -7.98 0.54
N MET A 38 -1.27 -7.98 0.63
CA MET A 38 -0.41 -7.32 -0.37
C MET A 38 -0.56 -7.92 -1.79
N ASP A 39 -0.94 -9.18 -1.92
CA ASP A 39 -1.19 -9.86 -3.19
C ASP A 39 -2.44 -9.40 -3.92
N THR A 40 -3.32 -8.68 -3.22
CA THR A 40 -4.52 -8.09 -3.82
C THR A 40 -4.26 -6.70 -4.38
N ILE A 41 -3.04 -6.18 -4.25
CA ILE A 41 -2.64 -4.85 -4.75
C ILE A 41 -2.32 -4.94 -6.24
N ASP A 42 -3.13 -4.25 -7.04
CA ASP A 42 -3.00 -4.22 -8.49
C ASP A 42 -2.11 -3.05 -8.96
N GLN A 43 -2.09 -1.94 -8.20
CA GLN A 43 -1.32 -0.73 -8.55
C GLN A 43 -0.77 0.00 -7.33
N VAL A 44 0.40 0.62 -7.49
CA VAL A 44 0.98 1.60 -6.55
C VAL A 44 1.02 2.95 -7.25
N ILE A 45 0.36 3.95 -6.67
CA ILE A 45 0.04 5.21 -7.35
C ILE A 45 0.60 6.38 -6.54
N PRO A 46 1.54 7.19 -7.08
CA PRO A 46 1.86 8.48 -6.50
C PRO A 46 0.73 9.46 -6.80
N LYS A 47 0.04 9.93 -5.76
CA LYS A 47 -1.09 10.86 -5.91
C LYS A 47 -0.72 12.26 -5.42
N PRO A 48 -0.93 13.32 -6.24
CA PRO A 48 -0.88 14.69 -5.75
C PRO A 48 -1.92 14.90 -4.64
N ALA A 49 -1.45 15.23 -3.43
CA ALA A 49 -2.29 15.54 -2.28
C ALA A 49 -2.46 17.06 -2.09
N ILE A 50 -1.39 17.82 -2.36
CA ILE A 50 -1.42 19.28 -2.47
C ILE A 50 -0.73 19.65 -3.77
N ALA A 51 -1.46 20.27 -4.69
CA ALA A 51 -0.98 20.74 -5.98
C ALA A 51 -1.25 22.24 -6.07
N ILE A 52 -0.19 23.06 -6.12
CA ILE A 52 -0.28 24.52 -6.22
C ILE A 52 0.46 24.94 -7.48
N GLY A 53 -0.27 25.54 -8.43
CA GLY A 53 0.28 25.92 -9.74
C GLY A 53 0.64 24.72 -10.61
N GLU A 54 1.50 24.93 -11.60
CA GLU A 54 1.88 23.92 -12.60
C GLU A 54 3.25 23.26 -12.31
N ASP A 55 4.02 23.77 -11.33
CA ASP A 55 5.33 23.20 -10.99
C ASP A 55 5.19 21.96 -10.10
N LEU A 56 5.40 20.78 -10.69
CA LEU A 56 5.40 19.49 -9.98
C LEU A 56 6.37 19.45 -8.79
N ARG A 57 7.42 20.26 -8.76
CA ARG A 57 8.37 20.32 -7.63
C ARG A 57 7.76 20.97 -6.39
N ALA A 58 6.72 21.79 -6.56
CA ALA A 58 5.98 22.41 -5.48
C ALA A 58 4.90 21.48 -4.88
N TYR A 59 4.58 20.38 -5.56
CA TYR A 59 3.51 19.49 -5.14
C TYR A 59 3.93 18.68 -3.92
N GLN A 60 2.94 18.27 -3.14
CA GLN A 60 3.10 17.27 -2.10
C GLN A 60 2.30 16.04 -2.50
N PHE A 61 2.98 14.90 -2.59
CA PHE A 61 2.41 13.62 -3.00
C PHE A 61 2.21 12.71 -1.80
N VAL A 62 1.21 11.83 -1.89
CA VAL A 62 1.06 10.65 -1.05
C VAL A 62 1.20 9.40 -1.91
N ILE A 63 1.35 8.24 -1.27
CA ILE A 63 1.38 6.96 -1.98
C ILE A 63 0.06 6.24 -1.69
N GLN A 64 -0.67 5.96 -2.76
CA GLN A 64 -1.86 5.13 -2.74
C GLN A 64 -1.56 3.74 -3.28
N VAL A 65 -2.38 2.79 -2.90
CA VAL A 65 -2.48 1.48 -3.54
C VAL A 65 -3.91 1.24 -3.98
N GLN A 66 -4.07 0.59 -5.13
CA GLN A 66 -5.35 0.05 -5.56
C GLN A 66 -5.37 -1.45 -5.29
N ALA A 67 -6.41 -1.93 -4.63
CA ALA A 67 -6.63 -3.35 -4.40
C ALA A 67 -8.10 -3.68 -4.57
N SER A 68 -8.42 -4.69 -5.40
CA SER A 68 -9.80 -5.13 -5.63
C SER A 68 -10.74 -3.98 -6.03
N GLY A 69 -10.24 -3.06 -6.87
CA GLY A 69 -11.00 -1.90 -7.33
C GLY A 69 -11.17 -0.75 -6.33
N LYS A 70 -10.58 -0.85 -5.12
CA LYS A 70 -10.65 0.20 -4.08
C LYS A 70 -9.29 0.87 -3.88
N LEU A 71 -9.31 2.16 -3.55
CA LEU A 71 -8.11 2.94 -3.27
C LEU A 71 -7.85 3.04 -1.77
N TYR A 72 -6.60 2.89 -1.39
CA TYR A 72 -6.13 2.97 -0.02
C TYR A 72 -4.86 3.82 0.08
N GLU A 73 -4.72 4.52 1.20
CA GLU A 73 -3.53 5.29 1.57
C GLU A 73 -2.62 4.40 2.42
N ILE A 74 -1.33 4.31 2.07
CA ILE A 74 -0.37 3.47 2.83
C ILE A 74 0.35 4.26 3.94
N THR A 75 0.32 5.59 3.87
CA THR A 75 0.98 6.47 4.83
C THR A 75 0.35 7.86 4.81
N ALA A 76 0.35 8.52 5.98
CA ALA A 76 0.05 9.95 6.09
C ALA A 76 1.24 10.84 5.68
N THR A 77 2.40 10.23 5.40
CA THR A 77 3.60 10.97 4.97
C THR A 77 3.39 11.57 3.59
N ARG A 78 3.67 12.86 3.48
CA ARG A 78 3.69 13.59 2.23
C ARG A 78 5.12 13.73 1.73
N PHE A 79 5.32 13.51 0.45
CA PHE A 79 6.60 13.59 -0.22
C PHE A 79 6.61 14.82 -1.13
N LYS A 80 7.63 15.66 -1.01
CA LYS A 80 7.74 16.89 -1.82
C LYS A 80 8.22 16.55 -3.22
N GLY A 81 7.47 17.01 -4.23
CA GLY A 81 7.80 16.87 -5.64
C GLY A 81 8.22 15.45 -6.01
N ASN A 82 9.33 15.35 -6.75
CA ASN A 82 9.82 14.08 -7.29
C ASN A 82 10.37 13.10 -6.23
N SER A 83 10.49 13.50 -4.96
CA SER A 83 10.97 12.59 -3.91
C SER A 83 10.05 11.39 -3.67
N VAL A 84 8.77 11.48 -4.06
CA VAL A 84 7.82 10.37 -4.00
C VAL A 84 8.27 9.19 -4.86
N TYR A 85 8.81 9.45 -6.05
CA TYR A 85 9.20 8.41 -7.01
C TYR A 85 10.38 7.57 -6.51
N ALA A 86 11.22 8.12 -5.63
CA ALA A 86 12.28 7.35 -4.97
C ALA A 86 11.75 6.34 -3.94
N LYS A 87 10.47 6.46 -3.51
CA LYS A 87 9.85 5.56 -2.53
C LYS A 87 9.01 4.46 -3.17
N ILE A 88 8.51 4.68 -4.39
CA ILE A 88 7.70 3.71 -5.12
C ILE A 88 8.41 2.35 -5.26
N PRO A 89 9.70 2.26 -5.65
CA PRO A 89 10.38 0.97 -5.80
C PRO A 89 10.36 0.12 -4.54
N LYS A 90 10.45 0.75 -3.35
CA LYS A 90 10.39 0.03 -2.08
C LYS A 90 9.00 -0.56 -1.83
N VAL A 91 7.94 0.18 -2.15
CA VAL A 91 6.55 -0.32 -2.02
C VAL A 91 6.31 -1.45 -3.01
N MET A 92 6.74 -1.28 -4.26
CA MET A 92 6.66 -2.32 -5.30
C MET A 92 7.39 -3.59 -4.88
N GLN A 93 8.60 -3.48 -4.31
CA GLN A 93 9.36 -4.63 -3.83
C GLN A 93 8.57 -5.41 -2.75
N LEU A 94 7.97 -4.71 -1.80
CA LEU A 94 7.16 -5.34 -0.75
C LEU A 94 5.96 -6.11 -1.33
N VAL A 95 5.28 -5.52 -2.33
CA VAL A 95 4.18 -6.18 -3.05
C VAL A 95 4.67 -7.40 -3.83
N THR A 96 5.76 -7.27 -4.60
CA THR A 96 6.35 -8.38 -5.37
C THR A 96 6.79 -9.53 -4.48
N ASP A 97 7.44 -9.24 -3.35
CA ASP A 97 7.86 -10.27 -2.40
C ASP A 97 6.67 -11.01 -1.81
N ALA A 98 5.57 -10.32 -1.51
CA ALA A 98 4.35 -10.93 -1.00
C ALA A 98 3.69 -11.87 -2.02
N VAL A 99 3.62 -11.45 -3.29
CA VAL A 99 3.10 -12.28 -4.39
C VAL A 99 3.96 -13.53 -4.57
N ARG A 100 5.29 -13.38 -4.62
CA ARG A 100 6.22 -14.53 -4.75
C ARG A 100 6.05 -15.54 -3.63
N THR A 101 5.92 -15.08 -2.37
CA THR A 101 5.73 -15.99 -1.24
C THR A 101 4.44 -16.81 -1.37
N LEU A 102 3.37 -16.24 -1.96
CA LEU A 102 2.13 -16.99 -2.19
C LEU A 102 2.29 -18.08 -3.25
N ASP A 103 2.98 -17.78 -4.34
CA ASP A 103 3.22 -18.76 -5.41
C ASP A 103 4.01 -19.97 -4.89
N HIS A 104 4.96 -19.74 -3.96
CA HIS A 104 5.77 -20.81 -3.36
C HIS A 104 5.02 -21.59 -2.26
N ALA A 105 3.88 -21.10 -1.79
CA ALA A 105 3.08 -21.73 -0.73
C ALA A 105 1.93 -22.59 -1.26
N ARG A 106 1.69 -22.62 -2.58
CA ARG A 106 0.66 -23.47 -3.21
C ARG A 106 1.27 -24.83 -3.57
N PRO A 107 0.89 -25.95 -2.91
CA PRO A 107 1.32 -27.27 -3.35
C PRO A 107 0.62 -27.62 -4.67
N GLU A 108 1.35 -28.31 -5.55
CA GLU A 108 0.90 -28.85 -6.84
C GLU A 108 -0.23 -29.87 -6.70
#